data_AF-A0A3B1ARC5-F1
#
_entry.id   AF-A0A3B1ARC5-F1
#
_cell.length_a   1.000
_cell.length_b   1.000
_cell.length_c   1.000
_cell.angle_alpha   90.00
_cell.angle_beta   90.00
_cell.angle_gamma   90.00
#
_symmetry.space_group_name_H-M   'P 1'
#
loop_
_entity.id
_entity.type
_entity.pdbx_description
1 polymer ?
#
loop_
_entity_poly.entity_id
_entity_poly.type
_entity_poly.pdbx_seq_one_letter_code
_entity_poly.pdbx_strand_id
1 'polypeptide(L)'
;MSLFEARAEALRTNRRTLAETLHLDAPLLICLLALSVVSLFVLYSASGQNIDIVWRQVVRLGVAFTIMLALAQVTPATLKRWTPWFFGLGIGLLLAVLFFGETGKGAQRWLDLGLFRFQPSEMMKLAVPMMVAWYLSDHPLPPTSKRLLIACLIIVIPTLLIAKQPDLGTALLIAGAGIFVLLFAGISWRLIFASAAVLAASAPILWHFMRDYQRQRVLTFLNPEQSPLGAGYHIIQSKIAIGSGGLYGKGWLNGTQSQLNFLPERSTDFIFAAYAE
;
A
#
# COMPACT_ATOMS: atom_id res chain seq x y z
N MET A 1 53.73 -15.20 3.72
CA MET A 1 52.78 -14.12 3.40
C MET A 1 53.35 -12.83 3.93
N SER A 2 53.80 -11.94 3.05
CA SER A 2 54.52 -10.74 3.46
C SER A 2 53.57 -9.72 4.11
N LEU A 3 54.06 -8.91 5.07
CA LEU A 3 53.28 -7.81 5.68
C LEU A 3 52.67 -6.86 4.64
N PHE A 4 53.26 -6.78 3.44
CA PHE A 4 52.73 -6.01 2.30
C PHE A 4 51.50 -6.67 1.66
N GLU A 5 51.48 -8.00 1.51
CA GLU A 5 50.32 -8.74 0.99
C GLU A 5 49.14 -8.67 1.95
N ALA A 6 49.38 -8.86 3.25
CA ALA A 6 48.33 -8.74 4.27
C ALA A 6 47.73 -7.32 4.34
N ARG A 7 48.55 -6.28 4.14
CA ARG A 7 48.10 -4.88 4.10
C ARG A 7 47.38 -4.54 2.79
N ALA A 8 47.79 -5.13 1.66
CA ALA A 8 47.09 -4.99 0.38
C ALA A 8 45.73 -5.72 0.37
N GLU A 9 45.62 -6.85 1.07
CA GLU A 9 44.38 -7.62 1.22
C GLU A 9 43.40 -6.95 2.20
N ALA A 10 43.91 -6.35 3.28
CA ALA A 10 43.12 -5.48 4.18
C ALA A 10 42.61 -4.20 3.49
N LEU A 11 43.33 -3.67 2.50
CA LEU A 11 42.90 -2.53 1.69
C LEU A 11 41.91 -2.94 0.58
N ARG A 12 41.93 -4.20 0.12
CA ARG A 12 40.98 -4.74 -0.86
C ARG A 12 39.63 -5.12 -0.25
N THR A 13 39.59 -5.46 1.03
CA THR A 13 38.39 -5.90 1.76
C THR A 13 37.51 -4.76 2.28
N ASN A 14 37.93 -3.50 2.18
CA ASN A 14 37.19 -2.34 2.66
C ASN A 14 36.69 -1.42 1.54
N ARG A 15 36.21 -2.00 0.43
CA ARG A 15 35.35 -1.25 -0.50
C ARG A 15 33.91 -1.56 -0.16
N ARG A 16 33.40 -0.92 0.89
CA ARG A 16 31.95 -0.86 1.10
C ARG A 16 31.33 -0.29 -0.17
N THR A 17 30.36 -0.98 -0.72
CA THR A 17 29.63 -0.45 -1.88
C THR A 17 28.94 0.85 -1.47
N LEU A 18 28.70 1.77 -2.42
CA LEU A 18 27.97 3.02 -2.12
C LEU A 18 26.59 2.72 -1.49
N ALA A 19 25.96 1.61 -1.88
CA ALA A 19 24.72 1.13 -1.29
C ALA A 19 24.87 0.72 0.18
N GLU A 20 25.93 -0.02 0.54
CA GLU A 20 26.23 -0.38 1.93
C GLU A 20 26.52 0.85 2.80
N THR A 21 27.21 1.86 2.26
CA THR A 21 27.46 3.10 3.00
C THR A 21 26.18 3.91 3.26
N LEU A 22 25.15 3.73 2.43
CA LEU A 22 23.86 4.39 2.53
C LEU A 22 22.79 3.51 3.20
N HIS A 23 23.15 2.33 3.73
CA HIS A 23 22.23 1.36 4.34
C HIS A 23 21.11 0.89 3.39
N LEU A 24 21.43 0.71 2.10
CA LEU A 24 20.49 0.27 1.07
C LEU A 24 20.80 -1.13 0.58
N ASP A 25 19.74 -1.91 0.34
CA ASP A 25 19.80 -3.18 -0.38
C ASP A 25 19.87 -2.89 -1.90
N ALA A 26 21.04 -3.13 -2.50
CA ALA A 26 21.29 -2.81 -3.90
C ALA A 26 20.39 -3.61 -4.88
N PRO A 27 20.22 -4.93 -4.76
CA PRO A 27 19.22 -5.68 -5.53
C PRO A 27 17.82 -5.07 -5.47
N LEU A 28 17.33 -4.75 -4.26
CA LEU A 28 15.99 -4.18 -4.10
C LEU A 28 15.89 -2.79 -4.74
N LEU A 29 16.92 -1.96 -4.57
CA LEU A 29 16.98 -0.62 -5.18
C LEU A 29 16.94 -0.70 -6.71
N ILE A 30 17.71 -1.62 -7.31
CA ILE A 30 17.72 -1.81 -8.77
C ILE A 30 16.34 -2.24 -9.27
N CYS A 31 15.70 -3.19 -8.59
CA CYS A 31 14.34 -3.62 -8.92
C CYS A 31 13.34 -2.45 -8.83
N LEU A 32 13.43 -1.61 -7.78
CA LEU A 32 12.57 -0.43 -7.62
C LEU A 32 12.79 0.61 -8.72
N LEU A 33 14.05 0.87 -9.11
CA LEU A 33 14.39 1.78 -10.20
C LEU A 33 13.89 1.25 -11.54
N ALA A 34 14.10 -0.04 -11.83
CA ALA A 34 13.62 -0.67 -13.05
C ALA A 34 12.09 -0.59 -13.16
N LEU A 35 11.37 -0.92 -12.08
CA LEU A 35 9.92 -0.79 -12.03
C LEU A 35 9.46 0.67 -12.21
N SER A 36 10.17 1.63 -11.63
CA SER A 36 9.85 3.05 -11.78
C SER A 36 10.02 3.52 -13.22
N VAL A 37 11.09 3.09 -13.90
CA VAL A 37 11.33 3.40 -15.31
C VAL A 37 10.22 2.81 -16.18
N VAL A 38 9.92 1.51 -16.03
CA VAL A 38 8.83 0.86 -16.77
C VAL A 38 7.51 1.57 -16.51
N SER A 39 7.21 1.93 -15.26
CA SER A 39 6.00 2.66 -14.89
C SER A 39 5.88 4.00 -15.60
N LEU A 40 6.97 4.76 -15.79
CA LEU A 40 6.96 6.02 -16.53
C LEU A 40 6.68 5.81 -18.03
N PHE A 41 7.24 4.76 -18.65
CA PHE A 41 6.95 4.42 -20.05
C PHE A 41 5.47 4.03 -20.25
N VAL A 42 4.92 3.23 -19.34
CA VAL A 42 3.50 2.85 -19.36
C VAL A 42 2.62 4.07 -19.12
N LEU A 43 2.97 4.93 -18.16
CA LEU A 43 2.22 6.14 -17.87
C LEU A 43 2.19 7.09 -19.06
N TYR A 44 3.30 7.26 -19.78
CA TYR A 44 3.34 8.06 -21.00
C TYR A 44 2.36 7.51 -22.06
N SER A 45 2.34 6.19 -22.25
CA SER A 45 1.41 5.54 -23.18
C SER A 45 -0.05 5.69 -22.74
N ALA A 46 -0.35 5.37 -21.48
CA ALA A 46 -1.70 5.37 -20.91
C ALA A 46 -2.30 6.78 -20.73
N SER A 47 -1.44 7.80 -20.64
CA SER A 47 -1.86 9.21 -20.55
C SER A 47 -2.07 9.88 -21.91
N GLY A 48 -1.98 9.12 -23.02
CA GLY A 48 -2.11 9.67 -24.37
C GLY A 48 -0.94 10.59 -24.74
N GLN A 49 0.28 10.22 -24.35
CA GLN A 49 1.52 10.95 -24.64
C GLN A 49 1.60 12.33 -23.95
N ASN A 50 0.90 12.51 -22.82
CA ASN A 50 0.93 13.76 -22.07
C ASN A 50 2.19 13.85 -21.21
N ILE A 51 3.16 14.66 -21.65
CA ILE A 51 4.44 14.84 -20.97
C ILE A 51 4.30 15.48 -19.59
N ASP A 52 3.30 16.34 -19.36
CA ASP A 52 3.12 17.02 -18.08
C ASP A 52 2.73 16.04 -16.97
N ILE A 53 1.95 15.00 -17.29
CA ILE A 53 1.59 13.92 -16.34
C ILE A 53 2.85 13.15 -15.95
N VAL A 54 3.71 12.84 -16.92
CA VAL A 54 4.97 12.14 -16.68
C VAL A 54 5.92 13.00 -15.84
N TRP A 55 6.06 14.29 -16.15
CA TRP A 55 6.91 15.19 -15.38
C TRP A 55 6.47 15.30 -13.91
N ARG A 56 5.16 15.43 -13.66
CA ARG A 56 4.62 15.39 -12.29
C ARG A 56 4.95 14.08 -11.58
N GLN A 57 4.93 12.95 -12.28
CA GLN A 57 5.29 11.65 -11.71
C GLN A 57 6.79 11.54 -11.43
N VAL A 58 7.65 12.05 -12.30
CA VAL A 58 9.11 12.11 -12.08
C VAL A 58 9.43 12.92 -10.83
N VAL A 59 8.80 14.08 -10.64
CA VAL A 59 8.97 14.89 -9.43
C VAL A 59 8.53 14.12 -8.17
N ARG A 60 7.37 13.45 -8.21
CA ARG A 60 6.89 12.62 -7.09
C ARG A 60 7.83 11.47 -6.76
N LEU A 61 8.36 10.79 -7.78
CA LEU A 61 9.37 9.74 -7.61
C LEU A 61 10.65 10.31 -6.99
N GLY A 62 11.14 11.45 -7.46
CA GLY A 62 12.30 12.12 -6.89
C GLY A 62 12.13 12.45 -5.41
N VAL A 63 10.96 12.99 -5.03
CA VAL A 63 10.61 13.23 -3.62
C VAL A 63 10.55 11.92 -2.83
N ALA A 64 9.91 10.87 -3.36
CA ALA A 64 9.80 9.58 -2.70
C ALA A 64 11.16 8.91 -2.47
N PHE A 65 12.05 8.91 -3.47
CA PHE A 65 13.42 8.38 -3.34
C PHE A 65 14.24 9.20 -2.35
N THR A 66 14.07 10.53 -2.33
CA THR A 66 14.74 11.40 -1.35
C THR A 66 14.31 11.06 0.09
N ILE A 67 12.99 10.90 0.32
CA ILE A 67 12.45 10.49 1.61
C ILE A 67 12.95 9.09 1.99
N MET A 68 12.97 8.15 1.05
CA MET A 68 13.49 6.80 1.26
C MET A 68 14.96 6.82 1.68
N LEU A 69 15.82 7.60 0.99
CA LEU A 69 17.23 7.74 1.33
C LEU A 69 17.45 8.36 2.71
N ALA A 70 16.64 9.37 3.07
CA ALA A 70 16.69 9.98 4.39
C ALA A 70 16.25 8.99 5.49
N LEU A 71 15.16 8.25 5.28
CA LEU A 71 14.68 7.25 6.22
C LEU A 71 15.62 6.04 6.34
N ALA A 72 16.34 5.67 5.27
CA ALA A 72 17.36 4.62 5.32
C ALA A 72 18.51 4.95 6.28
N GLN A 73 18.77 6.24 6.56
CA GLN A 73 19.77 6.63 7.55
C GLN A 73 19.27 6.55 9.00
N VAL A 74 17.97 6.31 9.22
CA VAL A 74 17.38 6.24 10.55
C VAL A 74 17.55 4.84 11.13
N THR A 75 18.19 4.76 12.30
CA THR A 75 18.40 3.47 12.95
C THR A 75 17.09 2.82 13.42
N PRO A 76 17.00 1.47 13.44
CA PRO A 76 15.84 0.76 13.97
C PRO A 76 15.50 1.12 15.43
N ALA A 77 16.51 1.44 16.25
CA ALA A 77 16.32 1.89 17.62
C ALA A 77 15.59 3.25 17.69
N THR A 78 15.97 4.18 16.81
CA THR A 78 15.27 5.46 16.67
C THR A 78 13.83 5.23 16.20
N LEU A 79 13.61 4.38 15.20
CA LEU A 79 12.26 4.03 14.75
C LEU A 79 11.42 3.47 15.91
N LYS A 80 11.94 2.50 16.67
CA LYS A 80 11.26 1.94 17.86
C LYS A 80 10.88 3.04 18.86
N ARG A 81 11.77 4.00 19.14
CA ARG A 81 11.49 5.11 20.08
C ARG A 81 10.37 6.04 19.58
N TRP A 82 10.31 6.31 18.28
CA TRP A 82 9.34 7.23 17.70
C TRP A 82 8.00 6.59 17.33
N THR A 83 7.93 5.26 17.23
CA THR A 83 6.72 4.52 16.85
C THR A 83 5.44 4.96 17.60
N PRO A 84 5.41 5.08 18.95
CA PRO A 84 4.17 5.46 19.63
C PRO A 84 3.69 6.87 19.26
N TRP A 85 4.63 7.80 19.08
CA TRP A 85 4.33 9.17 18.65
C TRP A 85 3.81 9.21 17.22
N PHE A 86 4.43 8.44 16.32
CA PHE A 86 4.01 8.33 14.93
C PHE A 86 2.61 7.71 14.80
N PHE A 87 2.33 6.67 15.58
CA PHE A 87 1.01 6.06 15.66
C PHE A 87 -0.04 7.02 16.25
N GLY A 88 0.28 7.68 17.36
CA GLY A 88 -0.61 8.66 18.00
C GLY A 88 -0.95 9.82 17.08
N LEU A 89 0.05 10.37 16.37
CA LEU A 89 -0.14 11.39 15.34
C LEU A 89 -1.07 10.87 14.23
N GLY A 90 -0.89 9.63 13.78
CA GLY A 90 -1.75 9.03 12.75
C GLY A 90 -3.19 8.85 13.17
N ILE A 91 -3.44 8.43 14.41
CA ILE A 91 -4.80 8.41 14.98
C ILE A 91 -5.37 9.83 15.03
N GLY A 92 -4.61 10.82 15.48
CA GLY A 92 -5.03 12.22 15.49
C GLY A 92 -5.40 12.74 14.10
N LEU A 93 -4.60 12.45 13.09
CA LEU A 93 -4.87 12.83 11.70
C LEU A 93 -6.08 12.09 11.10
N LEU A 94 -6.28 10.82 11.43
CA LEU A 94 -7.50 10.08 11.04
C LEU A 94 -8.75 10.69 11.66
N LEU A 95 -8.69 11.10 12.93
CA LEU A 95 -9.78 11.82 13.58
C LEU A 95 -9.99 13.18 12.90
N ALA A 96 -8.92 13.91 12.58
CA ALA A 96 -9.02 15.19 11.87
C ALA A 96 -9.72 15.05 10.51
N VAL A 97 -9.47 13.98 9.75
CA VAL A 97 -10.19 13.71 8.49
C VAL A 97 -11.70 13.53 8.71
N LEU A 98 -12.13 12.93 9.82
CA LEU A 98 -13.56 12.74 10.09
C LEU A 98 -14.29 14.06 10.35
N PHE A 99 -13.60 15.10 10.81
CA PHE A 99 -14.19 16.41 11.11
C PHE A 99 -13.93 17.46 10.02
N PHE A 100 -12.75 17.44 9.42
CA PHE A 100 -12.23 18.47 8.51
C PHE A 100 -11.81 17.91 7.14
N GLY A 101 -12.06 16.64 6.86
CA GLY A 101 -11.66 16.00 5.60
C GLY A 101 -12.48 16.51 4.43
N GLU A 102 -11.78 16.79 3.32
CA GLU A 102 -12.43 17.17 2.08
C GLU A 102 -13.09 15.97 1.40
N THR A 103 -14.31 16.15 0.91
CA THR A 103 -15.02 15.15 0.11
C THR A 103 -14.48 15.13 -1.32
N GLY A 104 -13.65 14.13 -1.65
CA GLY A 104 -13.22 13.85 -3.02
C GLY A 104 -13.90 12.59 -3.56
N LYS A 105 -14.50 12.64 -4.76
CA LYS A 105 -15.20 11.49 -5.40
C LYS A 105 -16.16 10.73 -4.46
N GLY A 106 -16.83 11.45 -3.55
CA GLY A 106 -17.79 10.89 -2.59
C GLY A 106 -17.19 10.27 -1.31
N ALA A 107 -15.90 10.45 -1.04
CA ALA A 107 -15.26 10.00 0.21
C ALA A 107 -14.38 11.08 0.85
N GLN A 108 -14.49 11.24 2.18
CA GLN A 108 -13.62 12.10 2.98
C GLN A 108 -12.38 11.33 3.41
N ARG A 109 -11.29 11.48 2.65
CA ARG A 109 -10.04 10.72 2.88
C ARG A 109 -8.79 11.59 2.91
N TRP A 110 -8.89 12.83 2.43
CA TRP A 110 -7.77 13.72 2.23
C TRP A 110 -7.91 14.92 3.16
N LEU A 111 -6.79 15.30 3.77
CA LEU A 111 -6.62 16.62 4.39
C LEU A 111 -5.96 17.52 3.37
N ASP A 112 -6.63 18.59 2.98
CA ASP A 112 -6.01 19.64 2.17
C ASP A 112 -5.29 20.61 3.11
N LEU A 113 -3.96 20.63 3.02
CA LEU A 113 -3.08 21.51 3.79
C LEU A 113 -2.74 22.78 2.99
N GLY A 114 -3.47 23.05 1.91
CA GLY A 114 -3.29 24.18 0.99
C GLY A 114 -2.17 23.95 -0.03
N LEU A 115 -0.99 23.49 0.41
CA LEU A 115 0.15 23.23 -0.48
C LEU A 115 0.13 21.82 -1.07
N PHE A 116 -0.36 20.85 -0.31
CA PHE A 116 -0.47 19.47 -0.74
C PHE A 116 -1.62 18.77 0.00
N ARG A 117 -2.11 17.70 -0.62
CA ARG A 117 -3.12 16.83 -0.03
C ARG A 117 -2.44 15.65 0.65
N PHE A 118 -2.74 15.46 1.92
CA PHE A 118 -2.19 14.36 2.71
C PHE A 118 -3.28 13.35 3.03
N GLN A 119 -2.99 12.06 2.84
CA GLN A 119 -3.90 10.97 3.17
C GLN A 119 -3.39 10.25 4.43
N PRO A 120 -3.99 10.46 5.61
CA PRO A 120 -3.49 9.87 6.86
C PRO A 120 -3.49 8.35 6.89
N SER A 121 -4.38 7.70 6.14
CA SER A 121 -4.44 6.24 6.04
C SER A 121 -3.17 5.65 5.39
N GLU A 122 -2.48 6.39 4.54
CA GLU A 122 -1.19 5.97 3.97
C GLU A 122 -0.11 5.81 5.05
N MET A 123 -0.09 6.75 6.00
CA MET A 123 0.83 6.71 7.14
C MET A 123 0.54 5.52 8.06
N MET A 124 -0.74 5.18 8.24
CA MET A 124 -1.17 4.08 9.10
C MET A 124 -0.79 2.70 8.56
N LYS A 125 -0.57 2.54 7.24
CA LYS A 125 -0.03 1.28 6.67
C LYS A 125 1.31 0.89 7.27
N LEU A 126 2.11 1.87 7.68
CA LEU A 126 3.38 1.65 8.37
C LEU A 126 3.21 1.71 9.88
N ALA A 127 2.46 2.69 10.39
CA ALA A 127 2.35 2.92 11.83
C ALA A 127 1.69 1.77 12.60
N VAL A 128 0.66 1.11 12.04
CA VAL A 128 -0.03 -0.01 12.72
C VAL A 128 0.88 -1.21 12.95
N PRO A 129 1.49 -1.84 11.92
CA PRO A 129 2.38 -2.98 12.14
C PRO A 129 3.58 -2.59 13.02
N MET A 130 4.14 -1.38 12.85
CA MET A 130 5.20 -0.89 13.73
C MET A 130 4.75 -0.79 15.20
N MET A 131 3.55 -0.28 15.47
CA MET A 131 3.02 -0.13 16.84
C MET A 131 2.72 -1.48 17.48
N VAL A 132 2.18 -2.43 16.72
CA VAL A 132 1.98 -3.81 17.21
C VAL A 132 3.32 -4.45 17.53
N ALA A 133 4.31 -4.34 16.64
CA ALA A 133 5.65 -4.88 16.86
C ALA A 133 6.33 -4.22 18.06
N TRP A 134 6.23 -2.89 18.19
CA TRP A 134 6.73 -2.12 19.32
C TRP A 134 6.15 -2.63 20.64
N TYR A 135 4.82 -2.74 20.72
CA TYR A 135 4.11 -3.18 21.92
C TYR A 135 4.47 -4.62 22.32
N LEU A 136 4.70 -5.51 21.36
CA LEU A 136 5.05 -6.91 21.63
C LEU A 136 6.55 -7.13 21.87
N SER A 137 7.43 -6.21 21.42
CA SER A 137 8.88 -6.43 21.42
C SER A 137 9.52 -6.57 22.81
N ASP A 138 8.93 -5.96 23.84
CA ASP A 138 9.46 -5.96 25.22
C ASP A 138 8.82 -7.05 26.10
N HIS A 139 8.13 -8.01 25.49
CA HIS A 139 7.35 -9.02 26.19
C HIS A 139 7.67 -10.44 25.68
N PRO A 140 7.53 -11.46 26.54
CA PRO A 140 7.73 -12.84 26.11
C PRO A 140 6.72 -13.22 25.04
N LEU A 141 7.20 -13.92 24.02
CA LEU A 141 6.41 -14.51 22.95
C LEU A 141 6.20 -16.01 23.24
N PRO A 142 5.00 -16.56 23.02
CA PRO A 142 3.80 -15.93 22.47
C PRO A 142 3.08 -15.00 23.47
N PRO A 143 2.31 -14.00 22.99
CA PRO A 143 1.63 -13.03 23.85
C PRO A 143 0.52 -13.68 24.70
N THR A 144 0.36 -13.22 25.94
CA THR A 144 -0.77 -13.60 26.80
C THR A 144 -2.09 -13.03 26.28
N SER A 145 -3.23 -13.61 26.67
CA SER A 145 -4.56 -13.18 26.20
C SER A 145 -4.85 -11.69 26.41
N LYS A 146 -4.38 -11.11 27.52
CA LYS A 146 -4.51 -9.67 27.79
C LYS A 146 -3.70 -8.82 26.81
N ARG A 147 -2.48 -9.27 26.48
CA ARG A 147 -1.61 -8.58 25.52
C ARG A 147 -2.14 -8.71 24.10
N LEU A 148 -2.66 -9.89 23.77
CA LEU A 148 -3.35 -10.11 22.51
C LEU A 148 -4.55 -9.17 22.34
N LEU A 149 -5.37 -9.01 23.38
CA LEU A 149 -6.51 -8.08 23.36
C LEU A 149 -6.04 -6.64 23.06
N ILE A 150 -4.98 -6.17 23.72
CA ILE A 150 -4.45 -4.82 23.49
C ILE A 150 -3.89 -4.69 22.07
N ALA A 151 -3.16 -5.69 21.57
CA ALA A 151 -2.65 -5.67 20.19
C ALA A 151 -3.80 -5.67 19.16
N CYS A 152 -4.88 -6.42 19.41
CA CYS A 152 -6.08 -6.36 18.59
C CYS A 152 -6.72 -4.96 18.62
N LEU A 153 -6.76 -4.28 19.78
CA LEU A 153 -7.27 -2.91 19.86
C LEU A 153 -6.41 -1.92 19.04
N ILE A 154 -5.08 -2.05 19.10
CA ILE A 154 -4.15 -1.24 18.29
C ILE A 154 -4.44 -1.37 16.79
N ILE A 155 -4.91 -2.54 16.34
CA ILE A 155 -5.27 -2.79 14.93
C ILE A 155 -6.69 -2.33 14.62
N VAL A 156 -7.66 -2.70 15.46
CA VAL A 156 -9.10 -2.49 15.21
C VAL A 156 -9.45 -1.01 15.23
N ILE A 157 -8.91 -0.22 16.17
CA ILE A 157 -9.23 1.21 16.30
C ILE A 157 -8.94 1.97 14.98
N PRO A 158 -7.71 2.00 14.44
CA PRO A 158 -7.44 2.69 13.18
C PRO A 158 -8.19 2.08 12.00
N THR A 159 -8.36 0.76 11.97
CA THR A 159 -9.13 0.07 10.91
C THR A 159 -10.56 0.58 10.83
N LEU A 160 -11.24 0.72 11.98
CA LEU A 160 -12.61 1.22 12.04
C LEU A 160 -12.70 2.71 11.70
N LEU A 161 -11.72 3.52 12.10
CA LEU A 161 -11.66 4.94 11.71
C LEU A 161 -11.56 5.10 10.19
N ILE A 162 -10.75 4.27 9.53
CA ILE A 162 -10.57 4.29 8.07
C ILE A 162 -11.81 3.73 7.36
N ALA A 163 -12.42 2.68 7.90
CA ALA A 163 -13.67 2.14 7.36
C ALA A 163 -14.81 3.18 7.38
N LYS A 164 -14.81 4.10 8.37
CA LYS A 164 -15.74 5.24 8.41
C LYS A 164 -15.45 6.31 7.34
N GLN A 165 -14.25 6.35 6.76
CA GLN A 165 -13.82 7.27 5.68
C GLN A 165 -14.13 6.72 4.26
N PRO A 166 -15.26 6.02 4.11
CA PRO A 166 -15.55 5.07 3.03
C PRO A 166 -14.37 4.30 2.39
N ASP A 167 -13.26 4.03 3.09
CA ASP A 167 -12.06 3.40 2.50
C ASP A 167 -11.85 1.95 3.00
N LEU A 168 -12.73 1.07 2.54
CA LEU A 168 -12.70 -0.35 2.94
C LEU A 168 -11.43 -1.07 2.49
N GLY A 169 -10.87 -0.71 1.33
CA GLY A 169 -9.67 -1.36 0.80
C GLY A 169 -8.45 -1.08 1.68
N THR A 170 -8.24 0.19 2.03
CA THR A 170 -7.13 0.58 2.91
C THR A 170 -7.30 0.03 4.32
N ALA A 171 -8.53 0.02 4.85
CA ALA A 171 -8.84 -0.58 6.14
C ALA A 171 -8.45 -2.06 6.20
N LEU A 172 -8.78 -2.83 5.15
CA LEU A 172 -8.45 -4.25 5.08
C LEU A 172 -6.93 -4.48 5.00
N LEU A 173 -6.20 -3.68 4.21
CA LEU A 173 -4.74 -3.77 4.11
C LEU A 173 -4.06 -3.52 5.45
N ILE A 174 -4.51 -2.51 6.20
CA ILE A 174 -3.96 -2.17 7.52
C ILE A 174 -4.27 -3.26 8.55
N ALA A 175 -5.52 -3.75 8.56
CA ALA A 175 -5.90 -4.86 9.42
C ALA A 175 -5.04 -6.09 9.14
N GLY A 176 -4.88 -6.44 7.86
CA GLY A 176 -4.02 -7.54 7.41
C GLY A 176 -2.58 -7.36 7.86
N ALA A 177 -1.98 -6.19 7.63
CA ALA A 177 -0.61 -5.89 8.05
C ALA A 177 -0.41 -6.07 9.57
N GLY A 178 -1.35 -5.60 10.40
CA GLY A 178 -1.30 -5.81 11.84
C GLY A 178 -1.44 -7.29 12.25
N ILE A 179 -2.35 -8.03 11.59
CA ILE A 179 -2.54 -9.47 11.81
C ILE A 179 -1.27 -10.26 11.42
N PHE A 180 -0.57 -9.87 10.36
CA PHE A 180 0.71 -10.50 9.99
C PHE A 180 1.78 -10.33 11.08
N VAL A 181 1.85 -9.18 11.75
CA VAL A 181 2.75 -9.02 12.90
C VAL A 181 2.35 -9.94 14.05
N LEU A 182 1.05 -10.10 14.29
CA LEU A 182 0.53 -11.03 15.31
C LEU A 182 0.84 -12.51 14.98
N LEU A 183 0.81 -12.87 13.70
CA LEU A 183 1.29 -14.17 13.20
C LEU A 183 2.77 -14.39 13.54
N PHE A 184 3.63 -13.41 13.25
CA PHE A 184 5.06 -13.47 13.57
C PHE A 184 5.34 -13.51 15.08
N ALA A 185 4.44 -12.97 15.91
CA ALA A 185 4.52 -13.04 17.36
C ALA A 185 4.23 -14.46 17.94
N GLY A 186 3.96 -15.46 17.08
CA GLY A 186 3.81 -16.86 17.48
C GLY A 186 2.41 -17.22 17.97
N ILE A 187 1.38 -16.47 17.57
CA ILE A 187 0.00 -16.83 17.89
C ILE A 187 -0.38 -18.14 17.19
N SER A 188 -1.11 -19.00 17.91
CA SER A 188 -1.56 -20.28 17.35
C SER A 188 -2.44 -20.07 16.11
N TRP A 189 -2.15 -20.83 15.04
CA TRP A 189 -2.97 -20.88 13.82
C TRP A 189 -4.44 -21.19 14.12
N ARG A 190 -4.73 -21.94 15.19
CA ARG A 190 -6.09 -22.23 15.65
C ARG A 190 -6.88 -20.96 15.98
N LEU A 191 -6.28 -20.00 16.70
CA LEU A 191 -6.93 -18.73 17.03
C LEU A 191 -7.20 -17.90 15.77
N ILE A 192 -6.33 -17.98 14.78
CA ILE A 192 -6.44 -17.23 13.54
C ILE A 192 -7.55 -17.79 12.67
N PHE A 193 -7.57 -19.11 12.46
CA PHE A 193 -8.66 -19.77 11.74
C PHE A 193 -9.98 -19.63 12.48
N ALA A 194 -10.00 -19.71 13.82
CA ALA A 194 -11.20 -19.45 14.60
C ALA A 194 -11.71 -18.01 14.42
N SER A 195 -10.82 -17.02 14.45
CA SER A 195 -11.18 -15.61 14.25
C SER A 195 -11.67 -15.34 12.83
N ALA A 196 -11.02 -15.94 11.82
CA ALA A 196 -11.45 -15.87 10.43
C ALA A 196 -12.82 -16.53 10.21
N ALA A 197 -13.06 -17.68 10.85
CA ALA A 197 -14.35 -18.37 10.81
C ALA A 197 -15.46 -17.54 11.47
N VAL A 198 -15.19 -16.91 12.62
CA VAL A 198 -16.14 -16.00 13.28
C VAL A 198 -16.46 -14.78 12.39
N LEU A 199 -15.45 -14.18 11.76
CA LEU A 199 -15.64 -13.09 10.81
C LEU A 199 -16.50 -13.54 9.60
N ALA A 200 -16.19 -14.69 9.01
CA ALA A 200 -16.97 -15.24 7.91
C ALA A 200 -18.42 -15.56 8.32
N ALA A 201 -18.62 -16.14 9.51
CA ALA A 201 -19.95 -16.41 10.06
C ALA A 201 -20.74 -15.12 10.35
N SER A 202 -20.05 -14.01 10.63
CA SER A 202 -20.69 -12.70 10.80
C SER A 202 -21.06 -12.00 9.49
N ALA A 203 -20.68 -12.54 8.32
CA ALA A 203 -20.95 -11.93 7.02
C ALA A 203 -22.43 -11.60 6.76
N PRO A 204 -23.43 -12.43 7.10
CA PRO A 204 -24.84 -12.10 6.92
C PRO A 204 -25.28 -10.89 7.76
N ILE A 205 -24.72 -10.76 8.98
CA ILE A 205 -24.98 -9.63 9.86
C ILE A 205 -24.37 -8.37 9.25
N LEU A 206 -23.09 -8.45 8.85
CA LEU A 206 -22.40 -7.35 8.19
C LEU A 206 -23.14 -6.89 6.93
N TRP A 207 -23.66 -7.83 6.12
CA TRP A 207 -24.43 -7.54 4.92
C TRP A 207 -25.65 -6.65 5.19
N HIS A 208 -26.35 -6.87 6.32
CA HIS A 208 -27.50 -6.07 6.70
C HIS A 208 -27.12 -4.62 7.09
N PHE A 209 -25.95 -4.43 7.69
CA PHE A 209 -25.45 -3.10 8.08
C PHE A 209 -24.69 -2.38 6.95
N MET A 210 -24.45 -3.04 5.81
CA MET A 210 -23.73 -2.44 4.67
C MET A 210 -24.61 -1.44 3.92
N ARG A 211 -24.03 -0.27 3.65
CA ARG A 211 -24.65 0.77 2.80
C ARG A 211 -24.84 0.24 1.38
N ASP A 212 -25.79 0.80 0.63
CA ASP A 212 -26.13 0.33 -0.71
C ASP A 212 -24.91 0.29 -1.65
N TYR A 213 -24.07 1.32 -1.63
CA TYR A 213 -22.84 1.34 -2.45
C TYR A 213 -21.86 0.21 -2.09
N GLN A 214 -21.82 -0.22 -0.82
CA GLN A 214 -20.94 -1.30 -0.37
C GLN A 214 -21.47 -2.64 -0.87
N ARG A 215 -22.79 -2.87 -0.76
CA ARG A 215 -23.45 -4.05 -1.30
C ARG A 215 -23.30 -4.13 -2.82
N GLN A 216 -23.50 -3.00 -3.52
CA GLN A 216 -23.32 -2.93 -4.96
C GLN A 216 -21.90 -3.27 -5.39
N ARG A 217 -20.87 -2.85 -4.66
CA ARG A 217 -19.47 -3.26 -4.93
C ARG A 217 -19.26 -4.76 -4.79
N VAL A 218 -19.82 -5.40 -3.75
CA VAL A 218 -19.70 -6.85 -3.57
C VAL A 218 -20.44 -7.60 -4.68
N LEU A 219 -21.68 -7.21 -5.00
CA LEU A 219 -22.46 -7.82 -6.08
C LEU A 219 -21.77 -7.66 -7.43
N THR A 220 -21.25 -6.48 -7.73
CA THR A 220 -20.53 -6.20 -8.98
C THR A 220 -19.21 -6.98 -9.06
N PHE A 221 -18.54 -7.22 -7.94
CA PHE A 221 -17.35 -8.08 -7.90
C PHE A 221 -17.69 -9.54 -8.19
N LEU A 222 -18.76 -10.07 -7.59
CA LEU A 222 -19.20 -11.45 -7.78
C LEU A 222 -19.79 -11.71 -9.17
N ASN A 223 -20.58 -10.77 -9.67
CA ASN A 223 -21.21 -10.85 -10.99
C ASN A 223 -21.19 -9.48 -11.69
N PRO A 224 -20.09 -9.14 -12.38
CA PRO A 224 -20.00 -7.87 -13.11
C PRO A 224 -20.94 -7.82 -14.32
N GLU A 225 -21.36 -8.98 -14.85
CA GLU A 225 -22.21 -9.08 -16.05
C GLU A 225 -23.67 -8.69 -15.79
N GLN A 226 -24.09 -8.59 -14.52
CA GLN A 226 -25.43 -8.07 -14.18
C GLN A 226 -25.61 -6.58 -14.50
N SER A 227 -24.51 -5.83 -14.60
CA SER A 227 -24.56 -4.40 -14.97
C SER A 227 -23.44 -4.05 -15.96
N PRO A 228 -23.54 -4.53 -17.22
CA PRO A 228 -22.46 -4.37 -18.21
C PRO A 228 -22.18 -2.92 -18.58
N LEU A 229 -23.20 -2.05 -18.53
CA LEU A 229 -23.09 -0.61 -18.85
C LEU A 229 -23.01 0.27 -17.60
N GLY A 230 -23.13 -0.31 -16.40
CA GLY A 230 -23.15 0.40 -15.14
C GLY A 230 -21.91 0.10 -14.30
N ALA A 231 -22.12 -0.36 -13.06
CA ALA A 231 -21.04 -0.59 -12.11
C ALA A 231 -20.01 -1.66 -12.59
N GLY A 232 -20.45 -2.62 -13.42
CA GLY A 232 -19.61 -3.69 -13.95
C GLY A 232 -18.79 -3.32 -15.19
N TYR A 233 -19.13 -2.20 -15.86
CA TYR A 233 -18.52 -1.81 -17.12
C TYR A 233 -16.99 -1.74 -17.04
N HIS A 234 -16.45 -1.07 -16.01
CA HIS A 234 -15.00 -0.91 -15.86
C HIS A 234 -14.28 -2.23 -15.60
N ILE A 235 -14.89 -3.15 -14.84
CA ILE A 235 -14.32 -4.47 -14.57
C ILE A 235 -14.27 -5.29 -15.87
N ILE A 236 -15.35 -5.26 -16.65
CA ILE A 236 -15.44 -5.99 -17.92
C ILE A 236 -14.43 -5.45 -18.93
N GLN A 237 -14.36 -4.13 -19.12
CA GLN A 237 -13.41 -3.51 -20.04
C GLN A 237 -11.96 -3.79 -19.65
N SER A 238 -11.66 -3.81 -18.34
CA SER A 238 -10.32 -4.17 -17.86
C SER A 238 -9.96 -5.62 -18.18
N LYS A 239 -10.91 -6.54 -18.02
CA LYS A 239 -10.73 -7.95 -18.39
C LYS A 239 -10.51 -8.11 -19.90
N ILE A 240 -11.27 -7.38 -20.72
CA ILE A 240 -11.13 -7.40 -22.18
C ILE A 240 -9.77 -6.83 -22.60
N ALA A 241 -9.34 -5.71 -22.01
CA ALA A 241 -8.04 -5.11 -22.28
C ALA A 241 -6.90 -6.10 -22.02
N ILE A 242 -6.85 -6.69 -20.83
CA ILE A 242 -5.88 -7.72 -20.45
C ILE A 242 -5.95 -8.94 -21.40
N GLY A 243 -7.16 -9.43 -21.69
CA GLY A 243 -7.34 -10.57 -22.58
C GLY A 243 -6.93 -10.30 -24.03
N SER A 244 -7.04 -9.06 -24.48
CA SER A 244 -6.74 -8.67 -25.86
C SER A 244 -5.25 -8.46 -26.15
N GLY A 245 -4.41 -8.32 -25.11
CA GLY A 245 -2.96 -8.20 -25.27
C GLY A 245 -2.26 -9.52 -25.63
N GLY A 246 -2.86 -10.67 -25.35
CA GLY A 246 -2.23 -11.97 -25.60
C GLY A 246 -0.91 -12.14 -24.84
N LEU A 247 0.01 -12.97 -25.35
CA LEU A 247 1.30 -13.24 -24.68
C LEU A 247 2.33 -12.11 -24.83
N TYR A 248 2.21 -11.30 -25.88
CA TYR A 248 3.22 -10.30 -26.27
C TYR A 248 2.75 -8.84 -26.08
N GLY A 249 1.49 -8.64 -25.72
CA GLY A 249 0.84 -7.33 -25.79
C GLY A 249 0.54 -6.90 -27.23
N LYS A 250 -0.21 -5.81 -27.38
CA LYS A 250 -0.46 -5.13 -28.66
C LYS A 250 0.70 -4.20 -29.05
N GLY A 251 1.64 -3.98 -28.14
CA GLY A 251 2.81 -3.13 -28.34
C GLY A 251 2.62 -1.72 -27.80
N TRP A 252 3.74 -1.05 -27.52
CA TRP A 252 3.76 0.29 -26.94
C TRP A 252 3.01 1.28 -27.85
N LEU A 253 2.10 2.07 -27.27
CA LEU A 253 1.23 3.03 -27.97
C LEU A 253 0.22 2.41 -28.96
N ASN A 254 -0.09 1.11 -28.88
CA ASN A 254 -1.11 0.48 -29.74
C ASN A 254 -2.32 -0.05 -28.97
N GLY A 255 -2.46 0.31 -27.69
CA GLY A 255 -3.55 -0.14 -26.84
C GLY A 255 -4.90 0.47 -27.24
N THR A 256 -5.78 -0.33 -27.83
CA THR A 256 -7.10 0.11 -28.30
C THR A 256 -8.04 0.52 -27.15
N GLN A 257 -8.07 -0.24 -26.05
CA GLN A 257 -8.93 0.05 -24.90
C GLN A 257 -8.35 1.17 -24.03
N SER A 258 -7.02 1.24 -23.96
CA SER A 258 -6.26 2.29 -23.27
C SER A 258 -6.07 3.60 -24.06
N GLN A 259 -6.40 3.65 -25.36
CA GLN A 259 -6.44 4.91 -26.13
C GLN A 259 -7.85 5.43 -26.44
N LEU A 260 -8.85 4.56 -26.67
CA LEU A 260 -10.20 4.97 -27.13
C LEU A 260 -11.21 5.39 -26.02
N ASN A 261 -10.74 5.85 -24.86
CA ASN A 261 -11.50 6.24 -23.65
C ASN A 261 -12.49 5.20 -23.06
N PHE A 262 -12.39 3.92 -23.43
CA PHE A 262 -13.26 2.87 -22.86
C PHE A 262 -12.94 2.50 -21.40
N LEU A 263 -11.74 2.85 -20.93
CA LEU A 263 -11.37 2.78 -19.51
C LEU A 263 -11.30 4.22 -18.97
N PRO A 264 -12.11 4.61 -17.97
CA PRO A 264 -11.88 5.86 -17.25
C PRO A 264 -10.66 5.73 -16.36
N GLU A 265 -9.95 6.84 -16.11
CA GLU A 265 -8.86 6.90 -15.13
C GLU A 265 -7.71 5.88 -15.38
N ARG A 266 -7.39 5.64 -16.66
CA ARG A 266 -6.38 4.66 -17.14
C ARG A 266 -4.99 4.88 -16.56
N SER A 267 -4.65 6.13 -16.28
CA SER A 267 -3.39 6.53 -15.67
C SER A 267 -3.34 6.29 -14.16
N THR A 268 -4.44 5.89 -13.52
CA THR A 268 -4.51 5.62 -12.07
C THR A 268 -5.01 4.21 -11.78
N ASP A 269 -6.32 3.96 -11.83
CA ASP A 269 -6.94 2.73 -11.34
C ASP A 269 -6.77 1.53 -12.30
N PHE A 270 -6.50 1.78 -13.59
CA PHE A 270 -6.40 0.74 -14.64
C PHE A 270 -5.06 0.69 -15.36
N ILE A 271 -3.99 1.20 -14.74
CA ILE A 271 -2.64 1.24 -15.36
C ILE A 271 -2.12 -0.16 -15.68
N PHE A 272 -2.46 -1.17 -14.88
CA PHE A 272 -2.09 -2.56 -15.13
C PHE A 272 -2.80 -3.13 -16.36
N ALA A 273 -4.09 -2.81 -16.54
CA ALA A 273 -4.82 -3.24 -17.74
C ALA A 273 -4.24 -2.58 -19.00
N ALA A 274 -3.76 -1.34 -18.90
CA ALA A 274 -3.06 -0.65 -19.99
C ALA A 274 -1.64 -1.20 -20.26
N TYR A 275 -0.96 -1.77 -19.26
CA TYR A 275 0.33 -2.45 -19.44
C TYR A 275 0.18 -3.84 -20.07
N ALA A 276 -0.87 -4.57 -19.68
CA ALA A 276 -1.12 -5.93 -20.13
C ALA A 276 -1.78 -6.00 -21.52
N GLU A 277 -2.44 -4.92 -21.95
CA GLU A 277 -2.94 -4.77 -23.32
C GLU A 277 -1.80 -4.63 -24.32
#